data_AF-A0A431TPP1-F1
#
_entry.id   AF-A0A431TPP1-F1
#
_cell.length_a   1.000
_cell.length_b   1.000
_cell.length_c   1.000
_cell.angle_alpha   90.00
_cell.angle_beta   90.00
_cell.angle_gamma   90.00
#
_symmetry.space_group_name_H-M   'P 1'
#
loop_
_entity.id
_entity.type
_entity.pdbx_description
1 polymer ?
#
loop_
_entity_poly.entity_id
_entity_poly.type
_entity_poly.pdbx_seq_one_letter_code
_entity_poly.pdbx_strand_id
1 'polypeptide(L)'
;MPEWKQYQEEVASFFRSLGLEAETDVTVEGTRTKHAIDVLVKARRVGFDVVWVVECKYWKDPVSKLHVLGLRQIVNDIGADRGILLCEVGFQRGAVEASVLSNVHLSSLADVRNRTRQELCAARIGELYERFATARYQYWEIPKGVRIAMGLRQEIAYWYSGSAVLQFADDLLAKSLRGIYPISDVMMPGPDGPSVPTFSSAEEVIEILDPMMCDLEKRLQACFDIRDRWREIEHQRS
;
A
#
# COMPACT_ATOMS: atom_id res chain seq x y z
N MET A 1 -4.94 11.56 29.76
CA MET A 1 -5.13 10.11 29.55
C MET A 1 -3.81 9.42 29.86
N PRO A 2 -3.77 8.33 30.64
CA PRO A 2 -2.52 7.60 30.90
C PRO A 2 -1.85 7.12 29.60
N GLU A 3 -0.52 7.04 29.57
CA GLU A 3 0.25 6.65 28.37
C GLU A 3 -0.17 5.28 27.80
N TRP A 4 -0.40 4.29 28.67
CA TRP A 4 -0.86 2.96 28.23
C TRP A 4 -2.20 3.01 27.49
N LYS A 5 -3.09 3.94 27.88
CA LYS A 5 -4.39 4.13 27.25
C LYS A 5 -4.27 4.93 25.94
N GLN A 6 -3.28 5.83 25.84
CA GLN A 6 -2.91 6.46 24.56
C GLN A 6 -2.40 5.41 23.57
N TYR A 7 -1.57 4.48 24.03
CA TYR A 7 -1.08 3.38 23.18
C TYR A 7 -2.22 2.53 22.62
N GLN A 8 -3.22 2.17 23.43
CA GLN A 8 -4.42 1.45 22.94
C GLN A 8 -5.19 2.25 21.89
N GLU A 9 -5.39 3.55 22.10
CA GLU A 9 -6.08 4.41 21.13
C GLU A 9 -5.30 4.57 19.83
N GLU A 10 -3.97 4.65 19.89
CA GLU A 10 -3.12 4.67 18.70
C GLU A 10 -3.22 3.38 17.87
N VAL A 11 -3.30 2.24 18.55
CA VAL A 11 -3.52 0.93 17.92
C VAL A 11 -4.90 0.88 17.25
N ALA A 12 -5.96 1.29 17.96
CA ALA A 12 -7.31 1.33 17.41
C ALA A 12 -7.44 2.31 16.23
N SER A 13 -6.81 3.47 16.33
CA SER A 13 -6.74 4.47 15.25
C SER A 13 -6.04 3.92 14.02
N PHE A 14 -4.94 3.20 14.20
CA PHE A 14 -4.24 2.53 13.11
C PHE A 14 -5.12 1.51 12.38
N PHE A 15 -5.83 0.62 13.09
CA PHE A 15 -6.72 -0.33 12.42
C PHE A 15 -7.91 0.36 11.73
N ARG A 16 -8.45 1.44 12.31
CA ARG A 16 -9.47 2.27 11.65
C ARG A 16 -8.95 2.93 10.38
N SER A 17 -7.70 3.39 10.34
CA SER A 17 -7.13 3.98 9.12
C SER A 17 -6.95 2.96 7.98
N LEU A 18 -6.99 1.66 8.29
CA LEU A 18 -7.04 0.57 7.30
C LEU A 18 -8.48 0.18 6.89
N GLY A 19 -9.49 0.92 7.36
CA GLY A 19 -10.89 0.67 7.07
C GLY A 19 -11.51 -0.47 7.88
N LEU A 20 -10.91 -0.83 9.02
CA LEU A 20 -11.47 -1.83 9.95
C LEU A 20 -12.27 -1.13 11.06
N GLU A 21 -13.20 -1.86 11.68
CA GLU A 21 -13.84 -1.42 12.92
C GLU A 21 -12.88 -1.72 14.08
N ALA A 22 -12.59 -0.74 14.93
CA ALA A 22 -11.75 -0.95 16.11
C ALA A 22 -12.22 -0.09 17.28
N GLU A 23 -12.40 -0.73 18.44
CA GLU A 23 -12.89 -0.12 19.68
C GLU A 23 -11.94 -0.44 20.84
N THR A 24 -11.69 0.54 21.71
CA THR A 24 -10.81 0.41 22.89
C THR A 24 -11.60 0.08 24.16
N ASP A 25 -10.93 -0.56 25.14
CA ASP A 25 -11.47 -0.85 26.47
C ASP A 25 -12.83 -1.61 26.47
N VAL A 26 -12.97 -2.61 25.59
CA VAL A 26 -14.24 -3.34 25.40
C VAL A 26 -14.31 -4.55 26.32
N THR A 27 -15.44 -4.72 27.01
CA THR A 27 -15.73 -5.98 27.72
C THR A 27 -16.52 -6.92 26.81
N VAL A 28 -15.97 -8.11 26.56
CA VAL A 28 -16.59 -9.13 25.71
C VAL A 28 -16.97 -10.35 26.55
N GLU A 29 -18.18 -10.87 26.36
CA GLU A 29 -18.63 -12.11 26.99
C GLU A 29 -18.00 -13.30 26.26
N GLY A 30 -17.21 -14.10 26.96
CA GLY A 30 -16.72 -15.39 26.50
C GLY A 30 -17.59 -16.53 27.01
N THR A 31 -17.30 -17.76 26.58
CA THR A 31 -18.09 -18.94 27.01
C THR A 31 -17.99 -19.22 28.52
N ARG A 32 -16.92 -18.77 29.18
CA ARG A 32 -16.68 -19.04 30.61
C ARG A 32 -16.71 -17.81 31.48
N THR A 33 -16.30 -16.66 30.94
CA THR A 33 -16.22 -15.40 31.68
C THR A 33 -16.19 -14.21 30.72
N LYS A 34 -16.41 -13.02 31.28
CA LYS A 34 -16.12 -11.76 30.60
C LYS A 34 -14.62 -11.51 30.56
N HIS A 35 -14.17 -10.96 29.44
CA HIS A 35 -12.79 -10.52 29.23
C HIS A 35 -12.76 -9.03 28.91
N ALA A 36 -11.89 -8.29 29.56
CA ALA A 36 -11.58 -6.92 29.18
C ALA A 36 -10.53 -6.95 28.08
N ILE A 37 -10.87 -6.39 26.93
CA ILE A 37 -10.03 -6.39 25.73
C ILE A 37 -9.54 -4.97 25.49
N ASP A 38 -8.23 -4.82 25.35
CA ASP A 38 -7.59 -3.52 25.12
C ASP A 38 -8.06 -2.89 23.80
N VAL A 39 -8.03 -3.64 22.70
CA VAL A 39 -8.64 -3.24 21.41
C VAL A 39 -9.34 -4.43 20.74
N LEU A 40 -10.63 -4.28 20.47
CA LEU A 40 -11.41 -5.24 19.69
C LEU A 40 -11.49 -4.77 18.25
N VAL A 41 -10.97 -5.56 17.30
CA VAL A 41 -10.99 -5.24 15.87
C VAL A 41 -11.94 -6.18 15.15
N LYS A 42 -12.81 -5.63 14.29
CA LYS A 42 -13.73 -6.39 13.46
C LYS A 42 -13.58 -5.99 12.00
N ALA A 43 -13.73 -6.97 11.13
CA ALA A 43 -13.74 -6.77 9.70
C ALA A 43 -14.75 -7.71 9.05
N ARG A 44 -15.36 -7.26 7.95
CA ARG A 44 -16.16 -8.13 7.09
C ARG A 44 -15.44 -8.37 5.78
N ARG A 45 -15.13 -9.63 5.47
CA ARG A 45 -14.40 -10.04 4.27
C ARG A 45 -15.09 -11.23 3.62
N VAL A 46 -15.45 -11.09 2.34
CA VAL A 46 -16.02 -12.19 1.53
C VAL A 46 -17.23 -12.87 2.19
N GLY A 47 -18.07 -12.08 2.87
CA GLY A 47 -19.27 -12.58 3.58
C GLY A 47 -19.02 -13.16 4.98
N PHE A 48 -17.77 -13.23 5.44
CA PHE A 48 -17.41 -13.69 6.78
C PHE A 48 -17.06 -12.51 7.68
N ASP A 49 -17.46 -12.63 8.95
CA ASP A 49 -17.03 -11.74 10.01
C ASP A 49 -15.72 -12.26 10.59
N VAL A 50 -14.74 -11.37 10.72
CA VAL A 50 -13.42 -11.64 11.29
C VAL A 50 -13.26 -10.79 12.54
N VAL A 51 -12.89 -11.42 13.65
CA VAL A 51 -12.70 -10.79 14.95
C VAL A 51 -11.27 -11.00 15.42
N TRP A 52 -10.57 -9.90 15.68
CA TRP A 52 -9.26 -9.92 16.31
C TRP A 52 -9.33 -9.28 17.70
N VAL A 53 -8.68 -9.94 18.64
CA VAL A 53 -8.48 -9.44 20.01
C VAL A 53 -7.05 -8.95 20.12
N VAL A 54 -6.87 -7.65 20.36
CA VAL A 54 -5.54 -7.06 20.51
C VAL A 54 -5.30 -6.75 21.98
N GLU A 55 -4.16 -7.22 22.49
CA GLU A 55 -3.61 -6.90 23.81
C GLU A 55 -2.41 -5.97 23.66
N CYS A 56 -2.43 -4.87 24.39
CA CYS A 56 -1.46 -3.79 24.31
C CYS A 56 -0.58 -3.79 25.56
N LYS A 57 0.68 -4.20 25.42
CA LYS A 57 1.66 -4.22 26.51
C LYS A 57 2.64 -3.07 26.38
N TYR A 58 2.21 -1.90 26.87
CA TYR A 58 3.04 -0.70 27.00
C TYR A 58 3.96 -0.80 28.24
N TRP A 59 4.93 -1.71 28.16
CA TRP A 59 5.81 -2.08 29.27
C TRP A 59 7.27 -1.72 28.98
N LYS A 60 8.08 -1.66 30.05
CA LYS A 60 9.54 -1.50 29.95
C LYS A 60 10.28 -2.83 29.82
N ASP A 61 9.62 -3.94 30.12
CA ASP A 61 10.19 -5.28 30.09
C ASP A 61 9.53 -6.14 28.99
N PRO A 62 10.28 -7.08 28.37
CA PRO A 62 9.73 -7.96 27.35
C PRO A 62 8.59 -8.84 27.85
N VAL A 63 7.61 -9.07 26.99
CA VAL A 63 6.45 -9.89 27.31
C VAL A 63 6.84 -11.36 27.47
N SER A 64 6.37 -11.97 28.57
CA SER A 64 6.62 -13.38 28.88
C SER A 64 5.65 -14.35 28.23
N LYS A 65 6.01 -15.64 28.25
CA LYS A 65 5.19 -16.77 27.76
C LYS A 65 3.77 -16.79 28.34
N LEU A 66 3.60 -16.40 29.60
CA LEU A 66 2.31 -16.46 30.28
C LEU A 66 1.27 -15.55 29.61
N HIS A 67 1.67 -14.37 29.14
CA HIS A 67 0.74 -13.45 28.47
C HIS A 67 0.26 -14.00 27.13
N VAL A 68 1.14 -14.66 26.38
CA VAL A 68 0.77 -15.33 25.12
C VAL A 68 -0.23 -16.45 25.36
N LEU A 69 0.03 -17.29 26.37
CA LEU A 69 -0.88 -18.37 26.74
C LEU A 69 -2.24 -17.86 27.26
N GLY A 70 -2.22 -16.77 28.03
CA GLY A 70 -3.42 -16.08 28.51
C GLY A 70 -4.26 -15.55 27.35
N LEU A 71 -3.66 -14.77 26.45
CA LEU A 71 -4.36 -14.24 25.28
C LEU A 71 -4.93 -15.36 24.41
N ARG A 72 -4.19 -16.45 24.20
CA ARG A 72 -4.70 -17.61 23.45
C ARG A 72 -5.96 -18.20 24.09
N GLN A 73 -6.02 -18.25 25.41
CA GLN A 73 -7.21 -18.72 26.12
C GLN A 73 -8.39 -17.77 25.92
N ILE A 74 -8.16 -16.45 25.96
CA ILE A 74 -9.18 -15.42 25.71
C ILE A 74 -9.73 -15.54 24.29
N VAL A 75 -8.85 -15.65 23.29
CA VAL A 75 -9.22 -15.82 21.87
C VAL A 75 -10.12 -17.05 21.70
N ASN A 76 -9.74 -18.19 22.30
CA ASN A 76 -10.53 -19.41 22.24
C ASN A 76 -11.86 -19.30 23.00
N ASP A 77 -11.90 -18.58 24.11
CA ASP A 77 -13.11 -18.44 24.94
C ASP A 77 -14.16 -17.51 24.31
N ILE A 78 -13.72 -16.51 23.55
CA ILE A 78 -14.59 -15.58 22.80
C ILE A 78 -14.94 -16.14 21.41
N GLY A 79 -14.11 -17.05 20.87
CA GLY A 79 -14.24 -17.52 19.49
C GLY A 79 -13.71 -16.52 18.47
N ALA A 80 -12.71 -15.71 18.84
CA ALA A 80 -12.05 -14.79 17.93
C ALA A 80 -11.09 -15.54 16.98
N ASP A 81 -10.90 -15.01 15.77
CA ASP A 81 -10.03 -15.61 14.75
C ASP A 81 -8.55 -15.53 15.14
N ARG A 82 -8.15 -14.38 15.71
CA ARG A 82 -6.75 -14.10 16.07
C ARG A 82 -6.64 -13.31 17.36
N GLY A 83 -5.59 -13.60 18.10
CA GLY A 83 -5.04 -12.72 19.12
C GLY A 83 -3.84 -11.96 18.57
N ILE A 84 -3.71 -10.69 18.86
CA ILE A 84 -2.54 -9.89 18.51
C ILE A 84 -2.00 -9.30 19.81
N LEU A 85 -0.74 -9.59 20.13
CA LEU A 85 -0.08 -8.99 21.27
C LEU A 85 0.92 -7.96 20.77
N LEU A 86 0.72 -6.69 21.15
CA LEU A 86 1.58 -5.58 20.77
C LEU A 86 2.47 -5.14 21.92
N CYS A 87 3.78 -5.12 21.70
CA CYS A 87 4.77 -4.62 22.66
C CYS A 87 5.99 -4.05 21.93
N GLU A 88 6.32 -2.78 22.18
CA GLU A 88 7.48 -2.11 21.55
C GLU A 88 8.83 -2.63 22.06
N VAL A 89 8.89 -3.09 23.33
CA VAL A 89 10.14 -3.64 23.92
C VAL A 89 10.42 -5.07 23.43
N GLY A 90 9.39 -5.76 22.93
CA GLY A 90 9.49 -7.10 22.37
C GLY A 90 9.15 -8.23 23.35
N PHE A 91 9.70 -9.42 23.08
CA PHE A 91 9.18 -10.67 23.61
C PHE A 91 10.31 -11.59 24.09
N GLN A 92 10.09 -12.29 25.19
CA GLN A 92 10.99 -13.34 25.66
C GLN A 92 10.96 -14.54 24.70
N ARG A 93 12.06 -15.32 24.64
CA ARG A 93 12.14 -16.50 23.75
C ARG A 93 10.96 -17.47 23.93
N GLY A 94 10.57 -17.74 25.18
CA GLY A 94 9.43 -18.61 25.48
C GLY A 94 8.07 -18.05 25.05
N ALA A 95 7.94 -16.73 24.90
CA ALA A 95 6.73 -16.10 24.35
C ALA A 95 6.67 -16.31 22.83
N VAL A 96 7.79 -16.09 22.14
CA VAL A 96 7.92 -16.36 20.69
C VAL A 96 7.61 -17.83 20.40
N GLU A 97 8.26 -18.76 21.10
CA GLU A 97 8.00 -20.20 20.98
C GLU A 97 6.52 -20.56 21.22
N ALA A 98 5.84 -19.91 22.17
CA ALA A 98 4.43 -20.18 22.46
C ALA A 98 3.45 -19.61 21.43
N SER A 99 3.88 -18.60 20.66
CA SER A 99 3.07 -18.00 19.58
C SER A 99 3.16 -18.77 18.27
N VAL A 100 4.26 -19.49 18.04
CA VAL A 100 4.49 -20.29 16.83
C VAL A 100 3.38 -21.35 16.69
N LEU A 101 2.83 -21.47 15.47
CA LEU A 101 1.72 -22.37 15.13
C LEU A 101 0.45 -22.16 15.98
N SER A 102 0.24 -20.94 16.48
CA SER A 102 -0.97 -20.56 17.21
C SER A 102 -1.78 -19.49 16.46
N ASN A 103 -2.97 -19.18 16.98
CA ASN A 103 -3.79 -18.05 16.57
C ASN A 103 -3.35 -16.71 17.20
N VAL A 104 -2.27 -16.69 17.99
CA VAL A 104 -1.70 -15.48 18.57
C VAL A 104 -0.50 -14.99 17.77
N HIS A 105 -0.49 -13.72 17.40
CA HIS A 105 0.62 -13.05 16.73
C HIS A 105 1.30 -12.05 17.66
N LEU A 106 2.62 -11.96 17.59
CA LEU A 106 3.43 -11.05 18.39
C LEU A 106 4.04 -9.99 17.49
N SER A 107 3.88 -8.72 17.83
CA SER A 107 4.47 -7.61 17.07
C SER A 107 4.64 -6.37 17.95
N SER A 108 5.23 -5.32 17.39
CA SER A 108 5.08 -3.94 17.85
C SER A 108 4.14 -3.17 16.93
N LEU A 109 3.56 -2.05 17.38
CA LEU A 109 2.76 -1.18 16.51
C LEU A 109 3.64 -0.57 15.42
N ALA A 110 4.90 -0.23 15.74
CA ALA A 110 5.88 0.25 14.78
C ALA A 110 6.12 -0.75 13.64
N ASP A 111 6.27 -2.04 13.96
CA ASP A 111 6.49 -3.09 12.97
C ASP A 111 5.24 -3.32 12.11
N VAL A 112 4.04 -3.36 12.70
CA VAL A 112 2.80 -3.53 11.93
C VAL A 112 2.60 -2.35 10.97
N ARG A 113 2.84 -1.10 11.43
CA ARG A 113 2.78 0.10 10.58
C ARG A 113 3.76 -0.01 9.41
N ASN A 114 5.00 -0.40 9.67
CA ASN A 114 6.03 -0.52 8.63
C ASN A 114 5.70 -1.61 7.60
N ARG A 115 5.29 -2.81 8.04
CA ARG A 115 4.90 -3.89 7.12
C ARG A 115 3.68 -3.52 6.29
N THR A 116 2.67 -2.93 6.93
CA THR A 116 1.46 -2.47 6.22
C THR A 116 1.79 -1.43 5.17
N ARG A 117 2.65 -0.45 5.50
CA ARG A 117 3.13 0.55 4.54
C ARG A 117 3.85 -0.10 3.35
N GLN A 118 4.73 -1.07 3.60
CA GLN A 118 5.43 -1.81 2.53
C GLN A 118 4.46 -2.57 1.62
N GLU A 119 3.47 -3.26 2.20
CA GLU A 119 2.44 -3.99 1.45
C GLU A 119 1.58 -3.05 0.59
N LEU A 120 1.15 -1.92 1.15
CA LEU A 120 0.39 -0.90 0.41
C LEU A 120 1.21 -0.30 -0.73
N CYS A 121 2.49 -0.01 -0.51
CA CYS A 121 3.37 0.50 -1.57
C CYS A 121 3.59 -0.54 -2.66
N ALA A 122 3.81 -1.81 -2.32
CA ALA A 122 3.94 -2.88 -3.30
C ALA A 122 2.67 -3.03 -4.16
N ALA A 123 1.49 -2.95 -3.54
CA ALA A 123 0.22 -2.97 -4.26
C ALA A 123 0.07 -1.76 -5.21
N ARG A 124 0.44 -0.55 -4.75
CA ARG A 124 0.44 0.67 -5.55
C ARG A 124 1.42 0.62 -6.72
N ILE A 125 2.61 0.06 -6.54
CA ILE A 125 3.57 -0.17 -7.62
C ILE A 125 2.99 -1.15 -8.65
N GLY A 126 2.32 -2.21 -8.21
CA GLY A 126 1.60 -3.13 -9.10
C GLY A 126 0.51 -2.44 -9.92
N GLU A 127 -0.31 -1.60 -9.29
CA GLU A 127 -1.34 -0.79 -9.97
C GLU A 127 -0.71 0.15 -11.02
N LEU A 128 0.36 0.85 -10.66
CA LEU A 128 1.09 1.73 -11.59
C LEU A 128 1.65 0.96 -12.78
N TYR A 129 2.12 -0.29 -12.58
CA TYR A 129 2.60 -1.13 -13.67
C TYR A 129 1.49 -1.49 -14.66
N GLU A 130 0.30 -1.86 -14.20
CA GLU A 130 -0.84 -2.17 -15.08
C GLU A 130 -1.29 -0.94 -15.89
N ARG A 131 -1.34 0.23 -15.23
CA ARG A 131 -1.60 1.52 -15.88
C ARG A 131 -0.55 1.85 -16.93
N PHE A 132 0.73 1.66 -16.59
CA PHE A 132 1.85 1.81 -17.52
C PHE A 132 1.73 0.87 -18.73
N ALA A 133 1.46 -0.42 -18.51
CA ALA A 133 1.32 -1.39 -19.59
C ALA A 133 0.21 -0.98 -20.57
N THR A 134 -0.93 -0.52 -20.04
CA THR A 134 -2.06 0.00 -20.81
C THR A 134 -1.67 1.26 -21.59
N ALA A 135 -1.07 2.25 -20.92
CA ALA A 135 -0.63 3.50 -21.55
C ALA A 135 0.42 3.27 -22.65
N ARG A 136 1.34 2.33 -22.42
CA ARG A 136 2.36 1.93 -23.41
C ARG A 136 1.71 1.34 -24.65
N TYR A 137 0.76 0.42 -24.49
CA TYR A 137 0.02 -0.16 -25.62
C TYR A 137 -0.71 0.93 -26.42
N GLN A 138 -1.48 1.77 -25.73
CA GLN A 138 -2.23 2.88 -26.33
C GLN A 138 -1.33 3.85 -27.09
N TYR A 139 -0.17 4.21 -26.54
CA TYR A 139 0.76 5.12 -27.18
C TYR A 139 1.23 4.61 -28.55
N TRP A 140 1.45 3.30 -28.69
CA TRP A 140 1.91 2.71 -29.95
C TRP A 140 0.79 2.48 -30.97
N GLU A 141 -0.46 2.34 -30.52
CA GLU A 141 -1.65 2.31 -31.38
C GLU A 141 -1.95 3.66 -32.07
N ILE A 142 -1.48 4.78 -31.50
CA ILE A 142 -1.70 6.10 -32.08
C ILE A 142 -0.70 6.34 -33.23
N PRO A 143 -1.17 6.68 -34.44
CA PRO A 143 -0.29 6.98 -35.57
C PRO A 143 0.74 8.07 -35.24
N LYS A 144 1.96 7.93 -35.75
CA LYS A 144 3.07 8.86 -35.46
C LYS A 144 2.69 10.32 -35.69
N GLY A 145 2.02 10.63 -36.81
CA GLY A 145 1.59 11.99 -37.14
C GLY A 145 0.63 12.59 -36.12
N VAL A 146 -0.32 11.78 -35.60
CA VAL A 146 -1.26 12.21 -34.56
C VAL A 146 -0.52 12.49 -33.26
N ARG A 147 0.43 11.63 -32.86
CA ARG A 147 1.25 11.87 -31.66
C ARG A 147 2.06 13.16 -31.75
N ILE A 148 2.56 13.52 -32.93
CA ILE A 148 3.27 14.78 -33.16
C ILE A 148 2.30 15.96 -33.07
N ALA A 149 1.18 15.90 -33.78
CA ALA A 149 0.17 16.96 -33.79
C ALA A 149 -0.39 17.26 -32.38
N MET A 150 -0.47 16.25 -31.51
CA MET A 150 -0.99 16.37 -30.14
C MET A 150 0.09 16.62 -29.09
N GLY A 151 1.35 16.83 -29.50
CA GLY A 151 2.46 17.09 -28.57
C GLY A 151 2.83 15.90 -27.66
N LEU A 152 2.31 14.70 -27.92
CA LEU A 152 2.71 13.45 -27.27
C LEU A 152 4.11 13.00 -27.70
N ARG A 153 4.54 13.41 -28.89
CA ARG A 153 5.86 13.12 -29.46
C ARG A 153 6.42 14.38 -30.08
N GLN A 154 7.63 14.76 -29.71
CA GLN A 154 8.35 15.85 -30.36
C GLN A 154 9.49 15.30 -31.21
N GLU A 155 9.85 16.01 -32.27
CA GLU A 155 11.07 15.71 -33.02
C GLU A 155 12.33 16.22 -32.31
N ILE A 156 12.19 17.27 -31.48
CA ILE A 156 13.25 17.82 -30.63
C ILE A 156 12.62 18.09 -29.25
N ALA A 157 12.96 17.27 -28.26
CA ALA A 157 12.28 17.26 -26.96
C ALA A 157 12.87 18.31 -26.01
N TYR A 158 12.24 19.50 -25.93
CA TYR A 158 12.63 20.51 -24.94
C TYR A 158 11.66 20.61 -23.75
N TRP A 159 10.47 20.00 -23.80
CA TRP A 159 9.50 20.15 -22.68
C TRP A 159 8.73 18.88 -22.29
N TYR A 160 8.38 17.99 -23.22
CA TYR A 160 7.68 16.73 -22.90
C TYR A 160 7.79 15.72 -24.05
N SER A 161 7.98 14.44 -23.71
CA SER A 161 7.85 13.34 -24.68
C SER A 161 7.22 12.13 -24.01
N GLY A 162 6.08 11.67 -24.53
CA GLY A 162 5.40 10.48 -24.01
C GLY A 162 6.27 9.23 -24.08
N SER A 163 7.14 9.10 -25.10
CA SER A 163 8.09 7.99 -25.16
C SER A 163 9.16 8.06 -24.07
N ALA A 164 9.59 9.27 -23.67
CA ALA A 164 10.56 9.44 -22.60
C ALA A 164 9.92 9.15 -21.23
N VAL A 165 8.66 9.57 -21.02
CA VAL A 165 7.89 9.22 -19.82
C VAL A 165 7.70 7.71 -19.73
N LEU A 166 7.33 7.05 -20.83
CA LEU A 166 7.19 5.59 -20.87
C LEU A 166 8.51 4.86 -20.58
N GLN A 167 9.64 5.32 -21.15
CA GLN A 167 10.94 4.72 -20.87
C GLN A 167 11.33 4.87 -19.40
N PHE A 168 11.16 6.08 -18.86
CA PHE A 168 11.40 6.36 -17.44
C PHE A 168 10.55 5.48 -16.53
N ALA A 169 9.25 5.35 -16.83
CA ALA A 169 8.33 4.50 -16.09
C ALA A 169 8.74 3.01 -16.15
N ASP A 170 9.12 2.50 -17.32
CA ASP A 170 9.53 1.11 -17.53
C ASP A 170 10.74 0.76 -16.64
N ASP A 171 11.77 1.60 -16.68
CA ASP A 171 13.01 1.40 -15.94
C ASP A 171 12.78 1.47 -14.42
N LEU A 172 11.95 2.42 -13.97
CA LEU A 172 11.65 2.64 -12.56
C LEU A 172 10.76 1.53 -11.98
N LEU A 173 9.72 1.12 -12.71
CA LEU A 173 8.80 0.06 -12.30
C LEU A 173 9.49 -1.31 -12.30
N ALA A 174 10.33 -1.61 -13.29
CA ALA A 174 11.05 -2.89 -13.36
C ALA A 174 11.95 -3.14 -12.13
N LYS A 175 12.57 -2.09 -11.59
CA LYS A 175 13.37 -2.13 -10.36
C LYS A 175 12.50 -2.15 -9.10
N SER A 176 11.47 -1.31 -9.07
CA SER A 176 10.54 -1.19 -7.94
C SER A 176 9.78 -2.48 -7.67
N LEU A 177 9.29 -3.17 -8.71
CA LEU A 177 8.62 -4.47 -8.61
C LEU A 177 9.51 -5.57 -8.01
N ARG A 178 10.84 -5.43 -8.13
CA ARG A 178 11.83 -6.33 -7.54
C ARG A 178 12.30 -5.89 -6.15
N GLY A 179 11.78 -4.77 -5.63
CA GLY A 179 12.20 -4.17 -4.37
C GLY A 179 13.64 -3.65 -4.39
N ILE A 180 14.18 -3.30 -5.57
CA ILE A 180 15.56 -2.82 -5.70
C ILE A 180 15.59 -1.33 -5.36
N TYR A 181 16.17 -0.99 -4.22
CA TYR A 181 16.44 0.38 -3.77
C TYR A 181 17.84 0.46 -3.13
N PRO A 182 18.54 1.61 -3.22
CA PRO A 182 18.13 2.80 -3.96
C PRO A 182 18.25 2.63 -5.49
N ILE A 183 17.45 3.38 -6.25
CA ILE A 183 17.50 3.45 -7.72
C ILE A 183 18.16 4.78 -8.09
N SER A 184 19.33 4.75 -8.73
CA SER A 184 20.13 5.95 -9.03
C SER A 184 20.72 5.98 -10.45
N ASP A 185 20.20 5.11 -11.32
CA ASP A 185 20.68 4.86 -12.68
C ASP A 185 19.55 4.98 -13.72
N VAL A 186 18.52 5.77 -13.39
CA VAL A 186 17.35 6.00 -14.26
C VAL A 186 17.32 7.46 -14.71
N MET A 187 17.13 7.67 -16.02
CA MET A 187 17.10 9.00 -16.63
C MET A 187 15.70 9.60 -16.56
N MET A 188 15.51 10.62 -15.72
CA MET A 188 14.26 11.36 -15.62
C MET A 188 14.18 12.45 -16.70
N PRO A 189 13.11 12.50 -17.52
CA PRO A 189 12.89 13.61 -18.43
C PRO A 189 12.43 14.87 -17.66
N GLY A 190 12.87 16.05 -18.08
CA GLY A 190 12.50 17.32 -17.44
C GLY A 190 12.62 18.53 -18.36
N PRO A 191 12.03 19.68 -17.98
CA PRO A 191 12.05 20.90 -18.78
C PRO A 191 13.47 21.50 -18.90
N ASP A 192 14.32 21.28 -17.90
CA ASP A 192 15.72 21.73 -17.87
C ASP A 192 16.69 20.70 -18.48
N GLY A 193 16.16 19.66 -19.12
CA GLY A 193 16.91 18.52 -19.64
C GLY A 193 16.83 17.28 -18.75
N PRO A 194 17.46 16.17 -19.18
CA PRO A 194 17.43 14.93 -18.43
C PRO A 194 18.27 15.01 -17.15
N SER A 195 17.77 14.42 -16.06
CA SER A 195 18.47 14.29 -14.78
C SER A 195 18.53 12.83 -14.33
N VAL A 196 19.42 12.54 -13.39
CA VAL A 196 19.54 11.20 -12.76
C VAL A 196 19.21 11.34 -11.27
N PRO A 197 17.93 11.27 -10.89
CA PRO A 197 17.55 11.29 -9.48
C PRO A 197 17.95 9.99 -8.78
N THR A 198 17.95 10.03 -7.43
CA THR A 198 18.04 8.84 -6.59
C THR A 198 16.72 8.63 -5.86
N PHE A 199 16.15 7.43 -5.97
CA PHE A 199 14.95 7.01 -5.25
C PHE A 199 15.32 5.98 -4.19
N SER A 200 15.06 6.27 -2.93
CA SER A 200 15.43 5.42 -1.79
C SER A 200 14.32 4.46 -1.37
N SER A 201 13.10 4.65 -1.86
CA SER A 201 11.94 3.86 -1.47
C SER A 201 10.87 3.79 -2.56
N ALA A 202 9.90 2.88 -2.37
CA ALA A 202 8.73 2.78 -3.23
C ALA A 202 7.83 4.01 -3.13
N GLU A 203 7.76 4.65 -1.96
CA GLU A 203 7.00 5.88 -1.75
C GLU A 203 7.50 7.00 -2.66
N GLU A 204 8.82 7.25 -2.70
CA GLU A 204 9.40 8.29 -3.56
C GLU A 204 9.14 8.01 -5.05
N VAL A 205 9.17 6.73 -5.44
CA VAL A 205 8.81 6.31 -6.80
C VAL A 205 7.33 6.61 -7.10
N ILE A 206 6.42 6.27 -6.19
CA ILE A 206 4.98 6.53 -6.35
C ILE A 206 4.71 8.04 -6.45
N GLU A 207 5.31 8.85 -5.58
CA GLU A 207 5.12 10.30 -5.55
C GLU A 207 5.51 10.98 -6.86
N ILE A 208 6.56 10.49 -7.53
CA ILE A 208 7.01 11.03 -8.82
C ILE A 208 6.24 10.41 -9.99
N LEU A 209 6.05 9.09 -10.00
CA LEU A 209 5.54 8.40 -11.16
C LEU A 209 4.03 8.51 -11.30
N ASP A 210 3.26 8.50 -10.21
CA ASP A 210 1.80 8.57 -10.25
C ASP A 210 1.27 9.83 -10.99
N PRO A 211 1.72 11.06 -10.67
CA PRO A 211 1.27 12.24 -11.40
C PRO A 211 1.74 12.26 -12.87
N MET A 212 2.93 11.73 -13.16
CA MET A 212 3.44 11.61 -14.55
C MET A 212 2.58 10.66 -15.39
N MET A 213 2.18 9.52 -14.80
CA MET A 213 1.28 8.57 -15.43
C MET A 213 -0.11 9.18 -15.66
N CYS A 214 -0.65 9.90 -14.66
CA CYS A 214 -1.92 10.60 -14.80
C CYS A 214 -1.91 11.63 -15.94
N ASP A 215 -0.83 12.39 -16.11
CA ASP A 215 -0.69 13.33 -17.23
C ASP A 215 -0.60 12.62 -18.58
N LEU A 216 0.20 11.55 -18.68
CA LEU A 216 0.32 10.74 -19.90
C LEU A 216 -1.03 10.14 -20.32
N GLU A 217 -1.76 9.54 -19.38
CA GLU A 217 -3.08 8.96 -19.62
C GLU A 217 -4.09 10.00 -20.17
N LYS A 218 -4.11 11.21 -19.58
CA LYS A 218 -4.95 12.31 -20.08
C LYS A 218 -4.61 12.70 -21.52
N ARG A 219 -3.32 12.78 -21.85
CA ARG A 219 -2.87 13.12 -23.22
C ARG A 219 -3.19 12.02 -24.22
N LEU A 220 -3.07 10.75 -23.80
CA LEU A 220 -3.45 9.60 -24.62
C LEU A 220 -4.96 9.62 -24.91
N GLN A 221 -5.79 9.87 -23.90
CA GLN A 221 -7.24 9.97 -24.07
C GLN A 221 -7.61 11.08 -25.08
N ALA A 222 -7.02 12.26 -24.96
CA ALA A 222 -7.26 13.35 -25.90
C ALA A 222 -6.93 12.98 -27.36
N CYS A 223 -5.93 12.12 -27.58
CA CYS A 223 -5.59 11.64 -28.91
C CYS A 223 -6.61 10.66 -29.48
N PHE A 224 -7.19 9.79 -28.64
CA PHE A 224 -8.26 8.88 -29.06
C PHE A 224 -9.54 9.64 -29.39
N ASP A 225 -9.94 10.60 -28.55
CA ASP A 225 -11.14 11.42 -28.77
C ASP A 225 -11.07 12.15 -30.12
N ILE A 226 -9.89 12.64 -30.47
CA ILE A 226 -9.66 13.31 -31.75
C ILE A 226 -9.67 12.28 -32.88
N ARG A 227 -8.94 11.17 -32.78
CA ARG A 227 -8.93 10.13 -33.82
C ARG A 227 -10.34 9.66 -34.19
N ASP A 228 -11.20 9.47 -33.20
CA ASP A 228 -12.56 8.98 -33.44
C ASP A 228 -13.43 10.06 -34.12
N ARG A 229 -13.29 11.33 -33.74
CA ARG A 229 -13.92 12.46 -34.47
C ARG A 229 -13.47 12.55 -35.94
N TRP A 230 -12.20 12.30 -36.23
CA TRP A 230 -11.71 12.33 -37.62
C TRP A 230 -12.29 11.18 -38.45
N ARG A 231 -12.43 9.99 -37.87
CA ARG A 231 -13.10 8.84 -38.51
C ARG A 231 -14.57 9.13 -38.81
N GLU A 232 -15.29 9.76 -37.89
CA GLU A 232 -16.69 10.17 -38.10
C GLU A 232 -16.85 11.18 -39.24
N ILE A 233 -15.96 12.18 -39.33
CA ILE A 233 -15.98 13.20 -40.39
C ILE A 233 -15.65 12.61 -41.77
N GLU A 234 -14.70 11.67 -41.86
CA GLU A 234 -14.39 10.98 -43.11
C GLU A 234 -15.54 10.08 -43.58
N HIS A 235 -16.23 9.42 -42.64
CA HIS A 235 -17.39 8.57 -42.96
C HIS A 235 -18.61 9.38 -43.44
N GLN A 236 -18.80 10.61 -42.95
CA GLN A 236 -19.85 11.52 -43.43
C GLN A 236 -19.56 12.18 -44.78
N ARG A 237 -18.31 12.10 -45.26
CA ARG A 237 -17.86 12.65 -46.56
C ARG A 237 -17.77 11.59 -47.66
N SER A 238 -18.02 10.32 -47.32
CA SER A 238 -18.04 9.15 -48.20
C SER A 238 -19.47 8.84 -48.64
#